data_AF-A0A4Q2XAD2-F1
#
_entry.id   AF-A0A4Q2XAD2-F1
#
_cell.length_a   1.000
_cell.length_b   1.000
_cell.length_c   1.000
_cell.angle_alpha   90.00
_cell.angle_beta   90.00
_cell.angle_gamma   90.00
#
_symmetry.space_group_name_H-M   'P 1'
#
loop_
_entity.id
_entity.type
_entity.pdbx_description
1 polymer ?
#
loop_
_entity_poly.entity_id
_entity_poly.type
_entity_poly.pdbx_seq_one_letter_code
_entity_poly.pdbx_strand_id
1 'polypeptide(L)'
;MKTTSLARVAAALLFVPLSAGAATVLSFDSLSLATYQSSLSSGGWTFSAATSGPGPVNISVDNVGRIASGADHSLGFGYPFVDGSPISSVSIRTTDGSSFKLESFVLSDGFGNPNLRVQAYLDGAPVVYTPLDRNVFDSSSTFNFTGWDNLDEIRITNFTGSADLNFDVDDITWSAAVIPESASAGMLGLAALGLFRRRR
;
A
#
# COMPACT_ATOMS: atom_id res chain seq x y z
N MET A 1 35.18 61.41 1.16
CA MET A 1 34.89 60.09 0.58
C MET A 1 33.80 59.44 1.42
N LYS A 2 32.61 59.18 0.86
CA LYS A 2 31.50 58.50 1.55
C LYS A 2 31.48 57.04 1.09
N THR A 3 31.69 56.10 2.00
CA THR A 3 31.62 54.66 1.74
C THR A 3 30.17 54.19 1.91
N THR A 4 29.52 53.84 0.80
CA THR A 4 28.21 53.18 0.80
C THR A 4 28.38 51.69 1.08
N SER A 5 27.90 51.25 2.24
CA SER A 5 27.77 49.84 2.62
C SER A 5 26.63 49.19 1.84
N LEU A 6 26.96 48.16 1.05
CA LEU A 6 26.00 47.28 0.37
C LEU A 6 25.52 46.21 1.36
N ALA A 7 24.30 46.36 1.88
CA ALA A 7 23.62 45.29 2.61
C ALA A 7 23.28 44.15 1.66
N ARG A 8 23.93 42.99 1.83
CA ARG A 8 23.55 41.74 1.18
C ARG A 8 22.36 41.15 1.94
N VAL A 9 21.17 41.20 1.34
CA VAL A 9 20.02 40.44 1.83
C VAL A 9 20.20 39.01 1.34
N ALA A 10 20.56 38.10 2.25
CA ALA A 10 20.51 36.66 1.99
C ALA A 10 19.05 36.20 2.18
N ALA A 11 18.39 35.80 1.08
CA ALA A 11 17.13 35.09 1.17
C ALA A 11 17.43 33.65 1.64
N ALA A 12 17.10 33.34 2.90
CA ALA A 12 17.13 31.98 3.38
C ALA A 12 15.93 31.23 2.77
N LEU A 13 16.17 30.27 1.88
CA LEU A 13 15.16 29.27 1.54
C LEU A 13 14.91 28.42 2.79
N LEU A 14 13.76 28.63 3.43
CA LEU A 14 13.26 27.73 4.45
C LEU A 14 12.78 26.45 3.76
N PHE A 15 13.63 25.42 3.76
CA PHE A 15 13.19 24.06 3.50
C PHE A 15 12.44 23.59 4.75
N VAL A 16 11.11 23.52 4.68
CA VAL A 16 10.33 22.80 5.68
C VAL A 16 10.40 21.33 5.29
N PRO A 17 11.00 20.44 6.10
CA PRO A 17 10.95 19.02 5.80
C PRO A 17 9.50 18.55 5.90
N LEU A 18 8.94 17.97 4.82
CA LEU A 18 7.71 17.21 4.93
C LEU A 18 7.98 16.01 5.85
N SER A 19 7.26 15.91 6.96
CA SER A 19 7.28 14.71 7.78
C SER A 19 6.51 13.61 7.06
N ALA A 20 7.15 12.47 6.81
CA ALA A 20 6.40 11.24 6.57
C ALA A 20 5.38 11.05 7.70
N GLY A 21 4.14 10.68 7.36
CA GLY A 21 3.13 10.38 8.36
C GLY A 21 3.61 9.26 9.28
N ALA A 22 3.18 9.26 10.54
CA ALA A 22 3.48 8.16 11.44
C ALA A 22 2.90 6.86 10.86
N ALA A 23 3.66 5.77 10.98
CA ALA A 23 3.21 4.44 10.61
C ALA A 23 1.94 4.08 11.39
N THR A 24 0.96 3.53 10.69
CA THR A 24 -0.31 3.04 11.24
C THR A 24 -0.43 1.56 10.90
N VAL A 25 -0.86 0.76 11.87
CA VAL A 25 -1.19 -0.66 11.67
C VAL A 25 -2.69 -0.78 11.44
N LEU A 26 -3.07 -1.43 10.35
CA LEU A 26 -4.42 -1.89 10.11
C LEU A 26 -4.51 -3.36 10.52
N SER A 27 -5.26 -3.64 11.60
CA SER A 27 -5.61 -4.99 12.04
C SER A 27 -7.12 -5.25 11.86
N PHE A 28 -7.52 -6.52 11.87
CA PHE A 28 -8.92 -6.92 11.71
C PHE A 28 -9.58 -7.38 13.01
N ASP A 29 -8.90 -7.28 14.15
CA ASP A 29 -9.31 -7.82 15.47
C ASP A 29 -10.66 -7.30 15.97
N SER A 30 -10.97 -6.07 15.60
CA SER A 30 -12.22 -5.41 15.99
C SER A 30 -13.40 -5.77 15.08
N LEU A 31 -13.14 -6.43 13.95
CA LEU A 31 -14.18 -6.86 13.02
C LEU A 31 -14.82 -8.14 13.53
N SER A 32 -16.15 -8.19 13.47
CA SER A 32 -16.87 -9.46 13.64
C SER A 32 -16.57 -10.38 12.47
N LEU A 33 -16.57 -11.70 12.71
CA LEU A 33 -16.50 -12.71 11.65
C LEU A 33 -17.52 -12.38 10.56
N ALA A 34 -17.01 -12.01 9.38
CA ALA A 34 -17.80 -11.72 8.21
C ALA A 34 -17.71 -12.92 7.27
N THR A 35 -18.86 -13.40 6.80
CA THR A 35 -18.90 -14.52 5.86
C THR A 35 -19.23 -14.00 4.46
N TYR A 36 -18.28 -14.21 3.54
CA TYR A 36 -18.48 -14.20 2.08
C TYR A 36 -18.87 -12.84 1.48
N GLN A 37 -17.87 -11.99 1.28
CA GLN A 37 -17.99 -10.74 0.54
C GLN A 37 -17.06 -10.72 -0.68
N SER A 38 -17.48 -10.03 -1.75
CA SER A 38 -16.60 -9.75 -2.90
C SER A 38 -15.68 -8.55 -2.66
N SER A 39 -16.05 -7.71 -1.70
CA SER A 39 -15.25 -6.59 -1.23
C SER A 39 -15.58 -6.30 0.24
N LEU A 40 -14.56 -5.96 1.00
CA LEU A 40 -14.65 -5.46 2.37
C LEU A 40 -14.03 -4.07 2.43
N SER A 41 -14.67 -3.14 3.14
CA SER A 41 -14.06 -1.85 3.48
C SER A 41 -13.94 -1.71 4.99
N SER A 42 -12.74 -1.41 5.49
CA SER A 42 -12.44 -1.24 6.92
C SER A 42 -11.31 -0.24 7.11
N GLY A 43 -11.41 0.63 8.13
CA GLY A 43 -10.31 1.53 8.50
C GLY A 43 -9.86 2.50 7.40
N GLY A 44 -10.72 2.84 6.44
CA GLY A 44 -10.36 3.65 5.27
C GLY A 44 -9.74 2.85 4.12
N TRP A 45 -9.68 1.53 4.22
CA TRP A 45 -9.17 0.62 3.19
C TRP A 45 -10.28 -0.17 2.53
N THR A 46 -10.07 -0.54 1.28
CA THR A 46 -10.93 -1.43 0.51
C THR A 46 -10.13 -2.62 0.02
N PHE A 47 -10.65 -3.80 0.31
CA PHE A 47 -10.16 -5.10 -0.09
C PHE A 47 -11.12 -5.68 -1.10
N SER A 48 -10.62 -6.21 -2.20
CA SER A 48 -11.46 -6.81 -3.24
C SER A 48 -10.75 -7.98 -3.88
N ALA A 49 -11.51 -9.01 -4.26
CA ALA A 49 -10.98 -10.16 -4.97
C ALA A 49 -11.70 -10.33 -6.31
N ALA A 50 -10.93 -10.70 -7.34
CA ALA A 50 -11.43 -11.03 -8.66
C ALA A 50 -11.32 -12.53 -8.89
N THR A 51 -12.28 -13.10 -9.63
CA THR A 51 -12.32 -14.53 -9.95
C THR A 51 -12.06 -14.80 -11.41
N SER A 52 -11.51 -15.98 -11.72
CA SER A 52 -11.31 -16.43 -13.11
C SER A 52 -12.58 -16.99 -13.77
N GLY A 53 -13.71 -16.98 -13.07
CA GLY A 53 -14.97 -17.55 -13.53
C GLY A 53 -16.19 -17.00 -12.78
N PRO A 54 -17.41 -17.40 -13.20
CA PRO A 54 -18.64 -17.05 -12.51
C PRO A 54 -18.73 -17.80 -11.18
N GLY A 55 -18.86 -17.07 -10.09
CA GLY A 55 -19.02 -17.65 -8.76
C GLY A 55 -18.85 -16.59 -7.67
N PRO A 56 -19.32 -16.87 -6.45
CA PRO A 56 -19.10 -15.98 -5.32
C PRO A 56 -17.61 -15.87 -5.02
N VAL A 57 -17.17 -14.62 -4.80
CA VAL A 57 -15.87 -14.28 -4.24
C VAL A 57 -15.98 -14.38 -2.72
N ASN A 58 -14.94 -14.90 -2.07
CA ASN A 58 -14.96 -15.17 -0.65
C ASN A 58 -13.80 -14.43 0.02
N ILE A 59 -14.14 -13.24 0.52
CA ILE A 59 -13.38 -12.55 1.55
C ILE A 59 -14.08 -12.86 2.88
N SER A 60 -13.32 -13.34 3.87
CA SER A 60 -13.80 -13.65 5.21
C SER A 60 -12.90 -13.00 6.26
N VAL A 61 -13.52 -12.55 7.36
CA VAL A 61 -12.75 -12.24 8.57
C VAL A 61 -12.65 -13.53 9.36
N ASP A 62 -11.42 -14.01 9.54
CA ASP A 62 -11.14 -15.33 10.05
C ASP A 62 -10.33 -15.24 11.36
N ASN A 63 -10.77 -15.99 12.38
CA ASN A 63 -10.01 -16.21 13.61
C ASN A 63 -9.25 -17.54 13.50
N VAL A 64 -8.36 -17.62 12.52
CA VAL A 64 -7.52 -18.80 12.34
C VAL A 64 -6.26 -18.54 13.15
N GLY A 65 -6.18 -19.10 14.36
CA GLY A 65 -5.05 -18.99 15.29
C GLY A 65 -3.69 -19.53 14.78
N ARG A 66 -3.50 -19.64 13.45
CA ARG A 66 -2.24 -19.90 12.74
C ARG A 66 -1.55 -18.62 12.23
N ILE A 67 -2.30 -17.52 12.15
CA ILE A 67 -1.91 -16.24 11.52
C ILE A 67 -1.67 -15.20 12.59
N ALA A 68 -2.50 -15.33 13.62
CA ALA A 68 -2.59 -14.47 14.76
C ALA A 68 -1.45 -14.62 15.74
N SER A 69 -0.83 -13.50 16.09
CA SER A 69 -0.12 -13.41 17.35
C SER A 69 -1.13 -13.37 18.51
N GLY A 70 -1.73 -14.51 18.84
CA GLY A 70 -2.58 -14.66 20.04
C GLY A 70 -4.08 -14.40 19.86
N ALA A 71 -4.73 -15.11 18.93
CA ALA A 71 -6.19 -15.12 18.73
C ALA A 71 -6.80 -13.81 18.18
N ASP A 72 -5.99 -13.06 17.42
CA ASP A 72 -6.38 -11.92 16.61
C ASP A 72 -7.17 -12.36 15.34
N HIS A 73 -7.78 -11.41 14.63
CA HIS A 73 -8.54 -11.69 13.41
C HIS A 73 -7.75 -11.24 12.19
N SER A 74 -7.79 -12.05 11.14
CA SER A 74 -7.16 -11.77 9.85
C SER A 74 -8.20 -11.71 8.74
N LEU A 75 -7.79 -11.20 7.58
CA LEU A 75 -8.61 -11.20 6.37
C LEU A 75 -8.20 -12.35 5.45
N GLY A 76 -9.06 -13.38 5.40
CA GLY A 76 -8.90 -14.54 4.53
C GLY A 76 -9.44 -14.30 3.12
N PHE A 77 -8.66 -14.72 2.13
CA PHE A 77 -9.00 -14.75 0.72
C PHE A 77 -8.87 -16.19 0.25
N GLY A 78 -9.99 -16.90 0.12
CA GLY A 78 -9.91 -18.33 -0.21
C GLY A 78 -11.25 -18.99 -0.46
N TYR A 79 -11.20 -20.20 -0.98
CA TYR A 79 -12.37 -20.97 -1.42
C TYR A 79 -13.08 -21.66 -0.22
N PRO A 80 -14.38 -21.42 0.04
CA PRO A 80 -15.19 -22.35 0.81
C PRO A 80 -15.45 -23.55 -0.08
N PHE A 81 -15.04 -24.72 0.41
CA PHE A 81 -14.94 -26.06 -0.17
C PHE A 81 -16.08 -26.62 -1.06
N VAL A 82 -17.03 -25.84 -1.57
CA VAL A 82 -18.20 -26.41 -2.28
C VAL A 82 -18.58 -25.74 -3.62
N ASP A 83 -18.57 -24.42 -3.83
CA ASP A 83 -19.16 -23.85 -5.08
C ASP A 83 -18.59 -22.49 -5.58
N GLY A 84 -17.40 -22.07 -5.12
CA GLY A 84 -16.78 -20.78 -5.53
C GLY A 84 -16.18 -20.78 -6.95
N SER A 85 -15.78 -19.61 -7.44
CA SER A 85 -14.79 -19.53 -8.54
C SER A 85 -13.40 -19.28 -7.96
N PRO A 86 -12.32 -19.79 -8.59
CA PRO A 86 -10.96 -19.53 -8.15
C PRO A 86 -10.65 -18.01 -8.14
N ILE A 87 -10.00 -17.52 -7.08
CA ILE A 87 -9.58 -16.12 -6.96
C ILE A 87 -8.30 -15.90 -7.77
N SER A 88 -8.41 -15.14 -8.87
CA SER A 88 -7.28 -14.84 -9.75
C SER A 88 -6.39 -13.71 -9.22
N SER A 89 -6.97 -12.77 -8.47
CA SER A 89 -6.23 -11.65 -7.89
C SER A 89 -6.94 -11.03 -6.71
N VAL A 90 -6.17 -10.47 -5.78
CA VAL A 90 -6.65 -9.65 -4.67
C VAL A 90 -6.06 -8.24 -4.80
N SER A 91 -6.87 -7.21 -4.58
CA SER A 91 -6.47 -5.81 -4.57
C SER A 91 -6.74 -5.20 -3.20
N ILE A 92 -5.72 -4.51 -2.68
CA ILE A 92 -5.75 -3.77 -1.41
C ILE A 92 -5.44 -2.32 -1.72
N ARG A 93 -6.36 -1.41 -1.37
CA ARG A 93 -6.26 0.02 -1.68
C ARG A 93 -6.87 0.88 -0.59
N THR A 94 -6.51 2.15 -0.55
CA THR A 94 -7.26 3.15 0.20
C THR A 94 -8.63 3.35 -0.45
N THR A 95 -9.66 3.61 0.37
CA THR A 95 -11.04 3.75 -0.09
C THR A 95 -11.26 5.07 -0.83
N ASP A 96 -10.48 6.09 -0.48
CA ASP A 96 -10.49 7.41 -1.11
C ASP A 96 -9.55 7.49 -2.33
N GLY A 97 -8.80 6.43 -2.63
CA GLY A 97 -7.82 6.40 -3.71
C GLY A 97 -6.54 7.19 -3.44
N SER A 98 -6.31 7.62 -2.19
CA SER A 98 -5.07 8.29 -1.81
C SER A 98 -3.86 7.35 -1.90
N SER A 99 -2.71 7.89 -2.30
CA SER A 99 -1.47 7.14 -2.31
C SER A 99 -0.91 6.95 -0.89
N PHE A 100 -0.25 5.83 -0.68
CA PHE A 100 0.36 5.45 0.59
C PHE A 100 1.78 4.88 0.38
N LYS A 101 2.48 4.76 1.50
CA LYS A 101 3.70 3.96 1.63
C LYS A 101 3.34 2.67 2.34
N LEU A 102 3.76 1.54 1.76
CA LEU A 102 3.66 0.24 2.40
C LEU A 102 4.96 -0.06 3.15
N GLU A 103 4.85 -0.46 4.42
CA GLU A 103 6.02 -0.77 5.25
C GLU A 103 6.09 -2.26 5.56
N SER A 104 4.96 -2.85 5.96
CA SER A 104 4.87 -4.29 6.16
C SER A 104 3.44 -4.81 6.07
N PHE A 105 3.31 -6.12 5.97
CA PHE A 105 2.09 -6.85 6.33
C PHE A 105 2.45 -8.29 6.66
N VAL A 106 1.53 -8.97 7.32
CA VAL A 106 1.62 -10.39 7.64
C VAL A 106 0.85 -11.18 6.57
N LEU A 107 1.46 -12.26 6.07
CA LEU A 107 0.76 -13.27 5.27
C LEU A 107 0.87 -14.64 5.92
N SER A 108 -0.18 -15.42 5.73
CA SER A 108 -0.20 -16.87 5.87
C SER A 108 -0.80 -17.51 4.64
N ASP A 109 -0.37 -18.73 4.33
CA ASP A 109 -1.16 -19.64 3.53
C ASP A 109 -2.30 -20.16 4.42
N GLY A 110 -3.55 -19.93 4.02
CA GLY A 110 -4.69 -20.43 4.77
C GLY A 110 -4.74 -21.96 4.65
N PHE A 111 -5.52 -22.46 3.69
CA PHE A 111 -5.61 -23.88 3.35
C PHE A 111 -5.09 -24.21 1.93
N GLY A 112 -4.35 -23.32 1.26
CA GLY A 112 -3.95 -23.53 -0.13
C GLY A 112 -2.85 -22.63 -0.71
N ASN A 113 -2.53 -22.93 -1.97
CA ASN A 113 -1.49 -22.45 -2.91
C ASN A 113 -0.41 -21.48 -2.39
N PRO A 114 0.87 -21.90 -2.33
CA PRO A 114 1.90 -21.12 -1.67
C PRO A 114 2.47 -19.99 -2.55
N ASN A 115 2.20 -19.97 -3.86
CA ASN A 115 2.96 -19.16 -4.84
C ASN A 115 2.40 -17.75 -5.03
N LEU A 116 2.53 -16.90 -4.01
CA LEU A 116 2.01 -15.54 -4.02
C LEU A 116 3.02 -14.55 -4.63
N ARG A 117 2.54 -13.67 -5.52
CA ARG A 117 3.24 -12.48 -6.00
C ARG A 117 2.51 -11.25 -5.52
N VAL A 118 3.22 -10.42 -4.77
CA VAL A 118 2.77 -9.10 -4.34
C VAL A 118 3.41 -8.07 -5.25
N GLN A 119 2.61 -7.20 -5.85
CA GLN A 119 3.07 -6.16 -6.76
C GLN A 119 2.37 -4.83 -6.45
N ALA A 120 3.14 -3.74 -6.43
CA ALA A 120 2.62 -2.40 -6.24
C ALA A 120 2.13 -1.78 -7.55
N TYR A 121 1.09 -0.98 -7.46
CA TYR A 121 0.49 -0.24 -8.56
C TYR A 121 0.30 1.23 -8.18
N LEU A 122 0.36 2.08 -9.20
CA LEU A 122 -0.03 3.49 -9.15
C LEU A 122 -0.87 3.77 -10.39
N ASP A 123 -2.09 4.29 -10.21
CA ASP A 123 -3.03 4.61 -11.28
C ASP A 123 -3.26 3.43 -12.25
N GLY A 124 -3.27 2.20 -11.71
CA GLY A 124 -3.44 0.96 -12.46
C GLY A 124 -2.21 0.48 -13.24
N ALA A 125 -1.09 1.19 -13.19
CA ALA A 125 0.18 0.76 -13.76
C ALA A 125 1.10 0.14 -12.68
N PRO A 126 1.83 -0.94 -12.96
CA PRO A 126 2.76 -1.51 -12.00
C PRO A 126 3.91 -0.54 -11.75
N VAL A 127 4.19 -0.26 -10.46
CA VAL A 127 5.37 0.54 -10.08
C VAL A 127 6.62 -0.33 -10.19
N VAL A 128 7.74 0.28 -10.57
CA VAL A 128 9.03 -0.42 -10.73
C VAL A 128 9.65 -0.69 -9.35
N TYR A 129 9.09 -1.68 -8.66
CA TYR A 129 9.67 -2.32 -7.50
C TYR A 129 9.92 -3.79 -7.80
N THR A 130 10.90 -4.38 -7.11
CA THR A 130 11.08 -5.83 -7.12
C THR A 130 9.82 -6.47 -6.54
N PRO A 131 9.06 -7.26 -7.31
CA PRO A 131 7.90 -7.96 -6.79
C PRO A 131 8.33 -8.92 -5.68
N LEU A 132 7.46 -9.12 -4.71
CA LEU A 132 7.67 -10.14 -3.69
C LEU A 132 7.00 -11.43 -4.17
N ASP A 133 7.82 -12.34 -4.68
CA ASP A 133 7.41 -13.71 -4.99
C ASP A 133 7.74 -14.61 -3.81
N ARG A 134 6.73 -15.28 -3.26
CA ARG A 134 6.89 -16.15 -2.10
C ARG A 134 6.19 -17.47 -2.30
N ASN A 135 6.84 -18.50 -1.77
CA ASN A 135 6.23 -19.78 -1.50
C ASN A 135 5.91 -19.76 0.02
N VAL A 136 4.67 -19.46 0.40
CA VAL A 136 4.22 -19.42 1.81
C VAL A 136 3.72 -20.81 2.18
N PHE A 137 4.42 -21.48 3.11
CA PHE A 137 4.01 -22.79 3.64
C PHE A 137 3.95 -22.72 5.18
N ASP A 138 2.77 -23.02 5.69
CA ASP A 138 2.35 -23.36 7.06
C ASP A 138 2.83 -22.39 8.17
N SER A 139 3.14 -21.14 7.83
CA SER A 139 3.63 -20.17 8.83
C SER A 139 3.32 -18.71 8.48
N SER A 140 2.71 -18.03 9.45
CA SER A 140 2.60 -16.57 9.48
C SER A 140 3.99 -15.93 9.33
N SER A 141 4.14 -15.03 8.36
CA SER A 141 5.39 -14.32 8.10
C SER A 141 5.12 -12.83 7.91
N THR A 142 5.88 -12.00 8.63
CA THR A 142 5.92 -10.56 8.39
C THR A 142 6.81 -10.26 7.19
N PHE A 143 6.25 -9.58 6.19
CA PHE A 143 6.96 -9.10 5.02
C PHE A 143 7.20 -7.61 5.14
N ASN A 144 8.47 -7.20 5.00
CA ASN A 144 8.89 -5.81 5.09
C ASN A 144 9.21 -5.27 3.70
N PHE A 145 8.76 -4.06 3.41
CA PHE A 145 8.92 -3.39 2.13
C PHE A 145 9.78 -2.15 2.30
N THR A 146 10.79 -2.02 1.43
CA THR A 146 11.69 -0.87 1.43
C THR A 146 11.51 -0.10 0.13
N GLY A 147 11.21 1.20 0.24
CA GLY A 147 11.03 2.11 -0.89
C GLY A 147 9.71 1.94 -1.65
N TRP A 148 8.76 1.14 -1.13
CA TRP A 148 7.40 1.03 -1.67
C TRP A 148 6.58 2.24 -1.22
N ASP A 149 6.86 3.38 -1.85
CA ASP A 149 6.28 4.68 -1.57
C ASP A 149 5.42 5.15 -2.75
N ASN A 150 4.41 5.98 -2.50
CA ASN A 150 3.55 6.56 -3.55
C ASN A 150 2.85 5.48 -4.43
N LEU A 151 2.24 4.49 -3.79
CA LEU A 151 1.36 3.52 -4.46
C LEU A 151 -0.09 3.72 -4.03
N ASP A 152 -1.05 3.34 -4.87
CA ASP A 152 -2.50 3.42 -4.57
C ASP A 152 -3.17 2.04 -4.48
N GLU A 153 -2.49 0.98 -4.96
CA GLU A 153 -2.96 -0.38 -4.92
C GLU A 153 -1.77 -1.35 -4.71
N ILE A 154 -2.01 -2.36 -3.87
CA ILE A 154 -1.23 -3.59 -3.88
C ILE A 154 -2.09 -4.67 -4.51
N ARG A 155 -1.54 -5.38 -5.49
CA ARG A 155 -2.19 -6.52 -6.11
C ARG A 155 -1.43 -7.80 -5.80
N ILE A 156 -2.17 -8.80 -5.33
CA ILE A 156 -1.65 -10.14 -5.04
C ILE A 156 -2.18 -11.10 -6.11
N THR A 157 -1.27 -11.83 -6.75
CA THR A 157 -1.58 -12.82 -7.79
C THR A 157 -0.78 -14.10 -7.56
N ASN A 158 -1.06 -15.16 -8.32
CA ASN A 158 -0.23 -16.37 -8.28
C ASN A 158 0.83 -16.30 -9.39
N PHE A 159 2.12 -16.29 -9.06
CA PHE A 159 3.17 -16.16 -10.09
C PHE A 159 3.38 -17.42 -10.94
N THR A 160 2.77 -18.55 -10.58
CA THR A 160 2.77 -19.76 -11.43
C THR A 160 1.65 -19.75 -12.47
N GLY A 161 0.75 -18.75 -12.43
CA GLY A 161 -0.35 -18.59 -13.39
C GLY A 161 -1.63 -19.33 -13.03
N SER A 162 -1.70 -20.00 -11.87
CA SER A 162 -2.94 -20.61 -11.36
C SER A 162 -3.89 -19.53 -10.80
N ALA A 163 -5.18 -19.63 -11.06
CA ALA A 163 -6.18 -18.70 -10.49
C ALA A 163 -6.65 -19.08 -9.09
N ASP A 164 -5.88 -19.88 -8.36
CA ASP A 164 -6.27 -20.42 -7.05
C ASP A 164 -5.45 -19.74 -5.96
N LEU A 165 -5.90 -18.55 -5.54
CA LEU A 165 -5.37 -17.86 -4.36
C LEU A 165 -6.13 -18.29 -3.11
N ASN A 166 -5.39 -18.75 -2.11
CA ASN A 166 -5.91 -19.12 -0.79
C ASN A 166 -4.90 -18.69 0.28
N PHE A 167 -5.09 -17.51 0.84
CA PHE A 167 -4.16 -16.92 1.79
C PHE A 167 -4.90 -15.95 2.70
N ASP A 168 -4.25 -15.56 3.78
CA ASP A 168 -4.77 -14.55 4.68
C ASP A 168 -3.77 -13.40 4.84
N VAL A 169 -4.29 -12.22 5.15
CA VAL A 169 -3.52 -10.99 5.39
C VAL A 169 -3.86 -10.42 6.74
N ASP A 170 -2.86 -9.91 7.44
CA ASP A 170 -3.05 -9.14 8.66
C ASP A 170 -1.96 -8.07 8.86
N ASP A 171 -2.12 -7.23 9.89
CA ASP A 171 -1.13 -6.29 10.40
C ASP A 171 -0.47 -5.43 9.31
N ILE A 172 -1.30 -4.84 8.44
CA ILE A 172 -0.83 -4.00 7.35
C ILE A 172 -0.31 -2.69 7.94
N THR A 173 1.01 -2.52 7.94
CA THR A 173 1.67 -1.30 8.40
C THR A 173 1.94 -0.38 7.21
N TRP A 174 1.42 0.84 7.30
CA TRP A 174 1.48 1.83 6.23
C TRP A 174 1.64 3.24 6.77
N SER A 175 2.03 4.17 5.92
CA SER A 175 1.99 5.60 6.22
C SER A 175 1.54 6.41 5.01
N ALA A 176 1.10 7.64 5.24
CA ALA A 176 0.75 8.54 4.14
C ALA A 176 1.96 8.73 3.21
N ALA A 177 1.73 8.65 1.89
CA ALA A 177 2.80 8.87 0.93
C ALA A 177 3.36 10.29 1.04
N VAL A 178 4.68 10.42 0.95
CA VAL A 178 5.33 11.72 0.85
C VAL A 178 5.34 12.12 -0.61
N ILE A 179 4.42 12.99 -1.01
CA ILE A 179 4.43 13.61 -2.34
C ILE A 179 5.63 14.57 -2.40
N PRO A 180 6.62 14.35 -3.27
CA PRO A 180 7.69 15.33 -3.47
C PRO A 180 7.05 16.62 -3.98
N GLU A 181 7.31 17.77 -3.33
CA GLU A 181 6.83 19.05 -3.87
C GLU A 181 7.27 19.15 -5.33
N SER A 182 6.30 19.38 -6.22
CA SER A 182 6.58 19.64 -7.61
C SER A 182 7.59 20.80 -7.67
N ALA A 183 8.57 20.73 -8.57
CA ALA A 183 9.68 21.70 -8.70
C ALA A 183 9.27 23.18 -8.90
N SER A 184 7.98 23.50 -8.81
CA SER A 184 7.37 24.83 -8.75
C SER A 184 7.97 25.78 -7.70
N ALA A 185 8.50 25.28 -6.57
CA ALA A 185 9.20 26.14 -5.61
C ALA A 185 10.51 26.72 -6.17
N GLY A 186 11.18 26.00 -7.08
CA GLY A 186 12.39 26.48 -7.77
C GLY A 186 12.13 27.53 -8.85
N MET A 187 10.97 27.47 -9.52
CA MET A 187 10.63 28.42 -10.60
C MET A 187 10.17 29.80 -10.08
N LEU A 188 9.59 29.87 -8.87
CA LEU A 188 9.28 31.15 -8.21
C LEU A 188 10.56 31.93 -7.85
N GLY A 189 11.64 31.24 -7.47
CA GLY A 189 12.94 31.85 -7.20
C GLY A 189 13.62 32.45 -8.45
N LEU A 190 13.52 31.77 -9.60
CA LEU A 190 14.06 32.28 -10.87
C LEU A 190 13.24 33.43 -11.45
N ALA A 191 11.90 33.40 -11.32
CA ALA A 191 11.03 34.49 -11.76
C ALA A 191 11.29 35.78 -10.97
N ALA A 192 11.58 35.68 -9.66
CA ALA A 192 11.98 36.82 -8.85
C ALA A 192 13.37 37.36 -9.24
N LEU A 193 14.37 36.50 -9.51
CA LEU A 193 15.70 36.94 -9.96
C LEU A 193 15.68 37.60 -11.35
N GLY A 194 14.78 37.16 -12.24
CA GLY A 194 14.58 37.76 -13.56
C GLY A 194 14.03 39.19 -13.50
N LEU A 195 13.17 39.49 -12.52
CA LEU A 195 12.60 40.84 -12.34
C LEU A 195 13.62 41.87 -11.81
N PHE A 196 14.65 41.45 -11.07
CA PHE A 196 15.67 42.36 -10.55
C PHE A 196 16.80 42.69 -11.54
N ARG A 197 16.93 41.96 -12.66
CA ARG A 197 17.95 42.26 -13.68
C ARG A 197 17.53 43.28 -14.74
N ARG A 198 16.25 43.66 -14.83
CA ARG A 198 15.75 44.56 -15.88
C ARG A 198 15.62 46.04 -15.48
N ARG A 199 16.08 46.41 -14.27
CA ARG A 199 16.16 47.81 -13.81
C ARG A 199 17.62 48.24 -13.59
N ARG A 200 18.39 48.28 -14.67
CA ARG A 200 19.59 49.12 -14.81
C ARG A 200 19.67 49.62 -16.23
#